data_AF-M3JEQ6-F1
#
_entry.id   AF-M3JEQ6-F1
#
_cell.length_a   1.000
_cell.length_b   1.000
_cell.length_c   1.000
_cell.angle_alpha   90.00
_cell.angle_beta   90.00
_cell.angle_gamma   90.00
#
_symmetry.space_group_name_H-M   'P 1'
#
loop_
_entity.id
_entity.type
_entity.pdbx_description
1 polymer ?
#
loop_
_entity_poly.entity_id
_entity_poly.type
_entity_poly.pdbx_seq_one_letter_code
_entity_poly.pdbx_strand_id
1 'polypeptide(L)'
;MERLRRDVYDANHPVAKLETKTKVKLISANDHKLVYEGIYPVEPIKKEARGTYGGDFVAQGMNVAWESISDPKHFQPHSLHCYFVKAGSPESTITWEVTKVSDTRNFANRLLLAYQGHTNKLVFTMQISFTKDNDHKKRVSDYNQLLESGHQIKSIPFVIKTTPNQKYFALKDKIDQLPYMEHTNGNLAVAFPQEFLEYGTNVNHDALGNQEFGIFSKVLDDFSLGTDVIRQSFLGLAFVSDSIWLATFTRALGLPIGSYEQDYFRVSLDHSLYFHDLNFDSSDWIFLDFRFMNMKNDRVVAVINFFTLDGNLVATAFQEGYTFLHKNIIETSQTIAAKNGIKPQVKL
;
A
#
# COMPACT_ATOMS: atom_id res chain seq x y z
N MET A 1 -7.12 -22.03 -3.08
CA MET A 1 -7.11 -21.58 -1.66
C MET A 1 -6.49 -22.59 -0.70
N GLU A 2 -6.96 -23.83 -0.61
CA GLU A 2 -6.39 -24.83 0.32
C GLU A 2 -4.89 -25.06 0.13
N ARG A 3 -4.46 -25.16 -1.13
CA ARG A 3 -3.04 -25.23 -1.50
C ARG A 3 -2.24 -24.03 -0.95
N LEU A 4 -2.73 -22.81 -1.15
CA LEU A 4 -2.09 -21.60 -0.62
C LEU A 4 -1.95 -21.68 0.91
N ARG A 5 -3.01 -22.09 1.61
CA ARG A 5 -2.96 -22.18 3.08
C ARG A 5 -1.92 -23.18 3.57
N ARG A 6 -1.83 -24.34 2.92
CA ARG A 6 -0.82 -25.34 3.24
C ARG A 6 0.59 -24.88 2.90
N ASP A 7 0.79 -24.28 1.72
CA ASP A 7 2.12 -23.96 1.21
C ASP A 7 2.68 -22.64 1.80
N VAL A 8 1.83 -21.74 2.31
CA VAL A 8 2.22 -20.40 2.80
C VAL A 8 2.03 -20.24 4.31
N TYR A 9 1.00 -20.86 4.90
CA TYR A 9 0.60 -20.63 6.29
C TYR A 9 0.80 -21.83 7.20
N ASP A 10 1.50 -22.88 6.75
CA ASP A 10 1.86 -24.00 7.62
C ASP A 10 2.95 -23.58 8.62
N ALA A 11 2.57 -23.47 9.89
CA ALA A 11 3.48 -23.09 10.98
C ALA A 11 4.64 -24.09 11.19
N ASN A 12 4.52 -25.33 10.71
CA ASN A 12 5.59 -26.33 10.82
C ASN A 12 6.64 -26.21 9.72
N HIS A 13 6.30 -25.54 8.62
CA HIS A 13 7.17 -25.33 7.46
C HIS A 13 7.13 -23.85 7.06
N PRO A 14 7.69 -22.95 7.89
CA PRO A 14 7.60 -21.53 7.64
C PRO A 14 8.34 -21.15 6.35
N VAL A 15 7.77 -20.20 5.62
CA VAL A 15 8.32 -19.62 4.40
C VAL A 15 8.19 -18.10 4.47
N ALA A 16 8.94 -17.39 3.63
CA ALA A 16 8.63 -16.01 3.31
C ALA A 16 7.26 -15.94 2.61
N LYS A 17 6.24 -15.55 3.37
CA LYS A 17 4.84 -15.58 2.93
C LYS A 17 4.63 -14.72 1.70
N LEU A 18 5.12 -13.48 1.69
CA LEU A 18 4.89 -12.57 0.56
C LEU A 18 5.63 -12.99 -0.69
N GLU A 19 6.89 -13.42 -0.58
CA GLU A 19 7.63 -13.96 -1.72
C GLU A 19 6.91 -15.19 -2.30
N THR A 20 6.42 -16.07 -1.44
CA THR A 20 5.72 -17.30 -1.85
C THR A 20 4.35 -17.00 -2.47
N LYS A 21 3.56 -16.11 -1.86
CA LYS A 21 2.22 -15.73 -2.34
C LYS A 21 2.25 -15.00 -3.68
N THR A 22 3.23 -14.13 -3.85
CA THR A 22 3.35 -13.31 -5.08
C THR A 22 4.06 -14.07 -6.21
N LYS A 23 4.47 -15.32 -5.98
CA LYS A 23 5.14 -16.16 -6.98
C LYS A 23 4.27 -16.34 -8.22
N VAL A 24 4.93 -16.27 -9.38
CA VAL A 24 4.31 -16.40 -10.70
C VAL A 24 5.11 -17.34 -11.58
N LYS A 25 4.49 -17.81 -12.66
CA LYS A 25 5.11 -18.63 -13.69
C LYS A 25 4.93 -17.97 -15.05
N LEU A 26 5.99 -17.88 -15.85
CA LEU A 26 5.90 -17.50 -17.25
C LEU A 26 5.20 -18.61 -18.04
N ILE A 27 4.12 -18.26 -18.73
CA ILE A 27 3.30 -19.16 -19.56
C ILE A 27 3.69 -19.05 -21.03
N SER A 28 3.89 -17.83 -21.52
CA SER A 28 4.31 -17.58 -22.89
C SER A 28 5.07 -16.27 -23.01
N ALA A 29 6.00 -16.21 -23.95
CA ALA A 29 6.74 -15.01 -24.28
C ALA A 29 6.78 -14.83 -25.80
N ASN A 30 6.54 -13.61 -26.26
CA ASN A 30 6.86 -13.16 -27.61
C ASN A 30 7.52 -11.76 -27.54
N ASP A 31 7.93 -11.22 -28.69
CA ASP A 31 8.72 -9.98 -28.77
C ASP A 31 8.07 -8.75 -28.14
N HIS A 32 6.74 -8.75 -27.95
CA HIS A 32 5.99 -7.60 -27.46
C HIS A 32 5.24 -7.85 -26.15
N LYS A 33 5.03 -9.12 -25.78
CA LYS A 33 4.13 -9.51 -24.71
C LYS A 33 4.63 -10.75 -23.99
N LEU A 34 4.65 -10.66 -22.67
CA LEU A 34 4.90 -11.78 -21.77
C LEU A 34 3.58 -12.09 -21.05
N VAL A 35 3.28 -13.36 -20.86
CA VAL A 35 2.10 -13.81 -20.11
C VAL A 35 2.56 -14.62 -18.94
N TYR A 36 2.21 -14.18 -17.73
CA TYR A 36 2.48 -14.86 -16.48
C TYR A 36 1.17 -15.36 -15.86
N GLU A 37 1.27 -16.38 -15.02
CA GLU A 37 0.17 -16.84 -14.19
C GLU A 37 0.63 -16.88 -12.73
N GLY A 38 -0.19 -16.34 -11.82
CA GLY A 38 0.02 -16.49 -10.39
C GLY A 38 0.00 -17.96 -9.96
N ILE A 39 0.87 -18.37 -9.05
CA ILE A 39 0.86 -19.75 -8.52
C ILE A 39 -0.35 -19.98 -7.61
N TYR A 40 -0.81 -18.94 -6.93
CA TYR A 40 -1.94 -18.97 -6.02
C TYR A 40 -2.99 -17.91 -6.37
N PRO A 41 -4.27 -18.13 -6.01
CA PRO A 41 -5.29 -17.09 -6.05
C PRO A 41 -4.95 -15.93 -5.11
N VAL A 42 -5.37 -14.73 -5.48
CA VAL A 42 -5.44 -13.56 -4.57
C VAL A 42 -6.50 -13.81 -3.48
N GLU A 43 -6.32 -13.25 -2.29
CA GLU A 43 -7.13 -13.61 -1.13
C GLU A 43 -8.14 -12.52 -0.77
N PRO A 44 -9.33 -12.89 -0.25
CA PRO A 44 -10.18 -11.91 0.40
C PRO A 44 -9.61 -11.50 1.76
N ILE A 45 -9.93 -10.29 2.21
CA ILE A 45 -9.51 -9.77 3.53
C ILE A 45 -10.04 -10.63 4.69
N LYS A 46 -11.19 -11.27 4.47
CA LYS A 46 -11.86 -12.26 5.34
C LYS A 46 -12.73 -13.16 4.48
N LYS A 47 -13.06 -14.36 4.96
CA LYS A 47 -13.77 -15.38 4.16
C LYS A 47 -15.11 -14.91 3.58
N GLU A 48 -15.80 -13.99 4.26
CA GLU A 48 -17.11 -13.46 3.88
C GLU A 48 -17.03 -12.21 2.99
N ALA A 49 -15.84 -11.70 2.69
CA ALA A 49 -15.69 -10.51 1.87
C ALA A 49 -16.13 -10.80 0.41
N ARG A 50 -16.84 -9.85 -0.20
CA ARG A 50 -17.34 -9.97 -1.58
C ARG A 50 -16.26 -9.94 -2.66
N GLY A 51 -15.07 -9.46 -2.31
CA GLY A 51 -13.95 -9.31 -3.24
C GLY A 51 -12.64 -9.65 -2.56
N THR A 52 -11.63 -9.81 -3.40
CA THR A 52 -10.25 -10.03 -2.97
C THR A 52 -9.57 -8.73 -2.58
N TYR A 53 -8.50 -8.84 -1.81
CA TYR A 53 -7.75 -7.71 -1.28
C TYR A 53 -6.93 -7.04 -2.38
N GLY A 54 -7.03 -5.72 -2.52
CA GLY A 54 -6.35 -4.99 -3.57
C GLY A 54 -4.82 -5.05 -3.44
N GLY A 55 -4.29 -5.03 -2.21
CA GLY A 55 -2.85 -5.19 -1.94
C GLY A 55 -2.24 -6.48 -2.50
N ASP A 56 -3.01 -7.58 -2.61
CA ASP A 56 -2.52 -8.80 -3.29
C ASP A 56 -2.30 -8.55 -4.79
N PHE A 57 -3.17 -7.80 -5.46
CA PHE A 57 -2.98 -7.41 -6.86
C PHE A 57 -1.78 -6.49 -7.04
N VAL A 58 -1.63 -5.49 -6.16
CA VAL A 58 -0.52 -4.54 -6.25
C VAL A 58 0.82 -5.26 -6.06
N ALA A 59 0.93 -6.11 -5.03
CA ALA A 59 2.15 -6.86 -4.75
C ALA A 59 2.45 -7.92 -5.82
N GLN A 60 1.48 -8.74 -6.24
CA GLN A 60 1.72 -9.75 -7.27
C GLN A 60 2.01 -9.10 -8.63
N GLY A 61 1.31 -8.03 -9.00
CA GLY A 61 1.55 -7.29 -10.24
C GLY A 61 2.93 -6.64 -10.27
N MET A 62 3.38 -6.06 -9.16
CA MET A 62 4.75 -5.58 -9.01
C MET A 62 5.75 -6.73 -9.20
N ASN A 63 5.52 -7.88 -8.57
CA ASN A 63 6.42 -9.03 -8.67
C ASN A 63 6.53 -9.53 -10.12
N VAL A 64 5.41 -9.65 -10.82
CA VAL A 64 5.34 -10.03 -12.24
C VAL A 64 6.12 -9.06 -13.11
N ALA A 65 5.93 -7.76 -12.90
CA ALA A 65 6.64 -6.74 -13.65
C ALA A 65 8.15 -6.82 -13.40
N TRP A 66 8.55 -7.08 -12.16
CA TRP A 66 9.96 -7.19 -11.77
C TRP A 66 10.61 -8.45 -12.35
N GLU A 67 9.94 -9.61 -12.31
CA GLU A 67 10.38 -10.85 -12.99
C GLU A 67 10.57 -10.68 -14.50
N SER A 68 9.83 -9.77 -15.12
CA SER A 68 9.91 -9.51 -16.56
C SER A 68 11.11 -8.67 -17.00
N ILE A 69 11.97 -8.26 -16.08
CA ILE A 69 13.21 -7.52 -16.36
C ILE A 69 14.33 -8.54 -16.53
N SER A 70 15.14 -8.40 -17.59
CA SER A 70 16.23 -9.35 -17.89
C SER A 70 17.28 -9.45 -16.80
N ASP A 71 17.50 -8.36 -16.05
CA ASP A 71 18.45 -8.29 -14.94
C ASP A 71 17.79 -7.63 -13.72
N PRO A 72 16.89 -8.36 -13.03
CA PRO A 72 16.01 -7.77 -12.02
C PRO A 72 16.74 -7.36 -10.74
N LYS A 73 17.95 -7.89 -10.48
CA LYS A 73 18.73 -7.65 -9.26
C LYS A 73 19.21 -6.21 -9.11
N HIS A 74 19.42 -5.53 -10.24
CA HIS A 74 19.93 -4.16 -10.25
C HIS A 74 18.83 -3.10 -10.36
N PHE A 75 17.58 -3.51 -10.48
CA PHE A 75 16.45 -2.61 -10.62
C PHE A 75 15.55 -2.71 -9.39
N GLN A 76 15.06 -1.57 -8.92
CA GLN A 76 14.03 -1.49 -7.88
C GLN A 76 12.85 -0.66 -8.40
N PRO A 77 11.60 -0.96 -7.99
CA PRO A 77 10.47 -0.10 -8.23
C PRO A 77 10.75 1.29 -7.70
N HIS A 78 10.40 2.33 -8.47
CA HIS A 78 10.36 3.70 -7.96
C HIS A 78 8.97 4.31 -8.09
N SER A 79 8.12 3.80 -8.98
CA SER A 79 6.72 4.23 -9.04
C SER A 79 5.81 3.19 -9.68
N LEU A 80 4.56 3.12 -9.22
CA LEU A 80 3.48 2.40 -9.89
C LEU A 80 2.17 3.20 -9.85
N HIS A 81 1.32 2.90 -10.83
CA HIS A 81 -0.04 3.41 -10.96
C HIS A 81 -0.93 2.25 -11.37
N CYS A 82 -2.05 2.05 -10.69
CA CYS A 82 -2.97 0.98 -11.03
C CYS A 82 -4.43 1.35 -10.85
N TYR A 83 -5.30 0.62 -11.57
CA TYR A 83 -6.75 0.73 -11.46
C TYR A 83 -7.37 -0.62 -11.12
N PHE A 84 -8.30 -0.60 -10.16
CA PHE A 84 -9.15 -1.74 -9.80
C PHE A 84 -10.40 -1.72 -10.68
N VAL A 85 -10.41 -2.57 -11.71
CA VAL A 85 -11.46 -2.56 -12.75
C VAL A 85 -12.68 -3.36 -12.30
N LYS A 86 -12.47 -4.50 -11.64
CA LYS A 86 -13.54 -5.38 -11.11
C LYS A 86 -13.08 -6.07 -9.84
N ALA A 87 -14.03 -6.44 -8.99
CA ALA A 87 -13.76 -7.28 -7.83
C ALA A 87 -13.15 -8.62 -8.28
N GLY A 88 -11.97 -8.93 -7.75
CA GLY A 88 -11.32 -10.22 -7.99
C GLY A 88 -11.96 -11.34 -7.16
N SER A 89 -11.78 -12.58 -7.60
CA SER A 89 -12.31 -13.79 -6.97
C SER A 89 -11.20 -14.74 -6.53
N PRO A 90 -11.32 -15.40 -5.34
CA PRO A 90 -10.36 -16.39 -4.87
C PRO A 90 -10.50 -17.76 -5.55
N GLU A 91 -11.45 -17.92 -6.48
CA GLU A 91 -11.73 -19.18 -7.17
C GLU A 91 -10.68 -19.55 -8.24
N SER A 92 -9.88 -18.59 -8.70
CA SER A 92 -8.76 -18.87 -9.61
C SER A 92 -7.57 -17.94 -9.37
N THR A 93 -6.44 -18.33 -9.96
CA THR A 93 -5.25 -17.51 -10.17
C THR A 93 -5.55 -16.31 -11.07
N ILE A 94 -4.61 -15.38 -11.11
CA ILE A 94 -4.61 -14.23 -12.01
C ILE A 94 -3.62 -14.47 -13.14
N THR A 95 -4.08 -14.25 -14.37
CA THR A 95 -3.24 -14.21 -15.57
C THR A 95 -2.81 -12.78 -15.82
N TRP A 96 -1.52 -12.56 -15.95
CA TRP A 96 -0.92 -11.25 -16.14
C TRP A 96 -0.33 -11.14 -17.54
N GLU A 97 -0.86 -10.21 -18.32
CA GLU A 97 -0.29 -9.82 -19.59
C GLU A 97 0.62 -8.62 -19.38
N VAL A 98 1.89 -8.77 -19.71
CA VAL A 98 2.94 -7.76 -19.50
C VAL A 98 3.48 -7.30 -20.83
N THR A 99 3.37 -6.00 -21.09
CA THR A 99 4.02 -5.32 -22.20
C THR A 99 5.30 -4.67 -21.69
N LYS A 100 6.43 -5.00 -22.33
CA LYS A 100 7.69 -4.30 -22.13
C LYS A 100 7.64 -2.97 -22.86
N VAL A 101 7.40 -1.89 -22.11
CA VAL A 101 7.31 -0.53 -22.68
C VAL A 101 8.71 -0.01 -23.03
N SER A 102 9.67 -0.18 -22.13
CA SER A 102 11.08 0.14 -22.39
C SER A 102 12.01 -0.59 -21.44
N ASP A 103 13.22 -0.88 -21.93
CA ASP A 103 14.40 -1.21 -21.10
C ASP A 103 15.53 -0.30 -21.56
N THR A 104 15.87 0.67 -20.72
CA THR A 104 16.98 1.60 -20.94
C THR A 104 18.12 1.27 -19.99
N ARG A 105 19.20 2.05 -20.05
CA ARG A 105 20.35 1.87 -19.15
C ARG A 105 19.97 1.93 -17.67
N ASN A 106 19.09 2.88 -17.30
CA ASN A 106 18.79 3.25 -15.91
C ASN A 106 17.33 3.02 -15.52
N PHE A 107 16.42 2.84 -16.49
CA PHE A 107 14.99 2.67 -16.24
C PHE A 107 14.40 1.52 -17.05
N ALA A 108 13.46 0.80 -16.44
CA ALA A 108 12.64 -0.22 -17.11
C ALA A 108 11.16 0.04 -16.83
N ASN A 109 10.32 0.05 -17.87
CA ASN A 109 8.90 0.36 -17.77
C ASN A 109 8.05 -0.82 -18.23
N ARG A 110 6.98 -1.12 -17.49
CA ARG A 110 6.04 -2.20 -17.79
C ARG A 110 4.60 -1.71 -17.72
N LEU A 111 3.77 -2.22 -18.62
CA LEU A 111 2.32 -2.11 -18.59
C LEU A 111 1.75 -3.51 -18.40
N LEU A 112 0.82 -3.66 -17.45
CA LEU A 112 0.25 -4.92 -17.03
C LEU A 112 -1.28 -4.87 -17.12
N LEU A 113 -1.86 -5.94 -17.64
CA LEU A 113 -3.28 -6.23 -17.60
C LEU A 113 -3.50 -7.55 -16.86
N ALA A 114 -4.35 -7.52 -15.84
CA ALA A 114 -4.62 -8.67 -14.99
C ALA A 114 -6.00 -9.24 -15.27
N TYR A 115 -6.06 -10.51 -15.64
CA TYR A 115 -7.27 -11.23 -15.99
C TYR A 115 -7.56 -12.31 -14.96
N GLN A 116 -8.82 -12.43 -14.56
CA GLN A 116 -9.26 -13.52 -13.70
C GLN A 116 -9.20 -14.84 -14.47
N GLY A 117 -8.36 -15.79 -14.06
CA GLY A 117 -8.06 -17.00 -14.84
C GLY A 117 -9.28 -17.80 -15.30
N HIS A 118 -10.29 -18.00 -14.46
CA HIS A 118 -11.48 -18.80 -14.81
C HIS A 118 -12.51 -18.07 -15.70
N THR A 119 -12.54 -16.73 -15.71
CA THR A 119 -13.51 -15.98 -16.55
C THR A 119 -12.89 -15.21 -17.70
N ASN A 120 -11.55 -15.07 -17.71
CA ASN A 120 -10.82 -14.21 -18.60
C ASN A 120 -11.32 -12.74 -18.62
N LYS A 121 -11.87 -12.26 -17.50
CA LYS A 121 -12.29 -10.86 -17.34
C LYS A 121 -11.13 -10.04 -16.81
N LEU A 122 -10.88 -8.87 -17.40
CA LEU A 122 -9.95 -7.87 -16.86
C LEU A 122 -10.46 -7.39 -15.50
N VAL A 123 -9.62 -7.51 -14.47
CA VAL A 123 -9.93 -7.14 -13.09
C VAL A 123 -9.04 -6.02 -12.57
N PHE A 124 -7.83 -5.86 -13.11
CA PHE A 124 -6.86 -4.88 -12.63
C PHE A 124 -5.88 -4.47 -13.75
N THR A 125 -5.42 -3.23 -13.73
CA THR A 125 -4.38 -2.74 -14.64
C THR A 125 -3.28 -2.06 -13.84
N MET A 126 -2.03 -2.13 -14.30
CA MET A 126 -0.90 -1.46 -13.65
C MET A 126 0.10 -0.96 -14.67
N GLN A 127 0.64 0.23 -14.45
CA GLN A 127 1.87 0.70 -15.07
C GLN A 127 2.90 0.92 -13.97
N ILE A 128 4.11 0.40 -14.17
CA ILE A 128 5.17 0.43 -13.16
C ILE A 128 6.50 0.72 -13.81
N SER A 129 7.31 1.53 -13.12
CA SER A 129 8.64 1.92 -13.53
C SER A 129 9.66 1.54 -12.46
N PHE A 130 10.79 1.04 -12.95
CA PHE A 130 11.92 0.59 -12.17
C PHE A 130 13.14 1.45 -12.50
N THR A 131 14.01 1.65 -11.51
CA THR A 131 15.26 2.38 -11.68
C THR A 131 16.42 1.60 -11.08
N LYS A 132 17.64 1.91 -11.54
CA LYS A 132 18.87 1.48 -10.89
C LYS A 132 19.24 2.46 -9.78
N ASP A 133 20.00 1.98 -8.79
CA ASP A 133 20.59 2.81 -7.75
C ASP A 133 19.54 3.65 -6.97
N ASN A 134 18.38 3.09 -6.64
CA ASN A 134 17.40 3.74 -5.75
C ASN A 134 17.85 3.70 -4.28
N ASP A 135 19.10 4.09 -4.02
CA ASP A 135 19.81 3.97 -2.75
C ASP A 135 20.51 5.28 -2.40
N HIS A 136 19.90 6.04 -1.50
CA HIS A 136 20.49 7.31 -1.08
C HIS A 136 21.83 7.12 -0.36
N LYS A 137 21.96 6.08 0.48
CA LYS A 137 23.20 5.83 1.24
C LYS A 137 24.36 5.56 0.29
N LYS A 138 24.15 4.72 -0.73
CA LYS A 138 25.12 4.51 -1.80
C LYS A 138 25.43 5.79 -2.54
N ARG A 139 24.42 6.59 -2.91
CA ARG A 139 24.61 7.87 -3.62
C ARG A 139 25.50 8.86 -2.86
N VAL A 140 25.40 8.88 -1.52
CA VAL A 140 26.27 9.67 -0.64
C VAL A 140 27.70 9.11 -0.60
N SER A 141 27.83 7.79 -0.47
CA SER A 141 29.14 7.11 -0.49
C SER A 141 29.89 7.39 -1.80
N ASP A 142 29.22 7.21 -2.95
CA ASP A 142 29.78 7.46 -4.28
C ASP A 142 30.20 8.94 -4.44
N TYR A 143 29.44 9.88 -3.88
CA TYR A 143 29.81 11.30 -3.87
C TYR A 143 31.07 11.58 -3.05
N ASN A 144 31.18 11.01 -1.85
CA ASN A 144 32.36 11.21 -1.00
C ASN A 144 33.63 10.66 -1.66
N GLN A 145 33.56 9.49 -2.31
CA GLN A 145 34.67 8.93 -3.06
C GLN A 145 35.08 9.82 -4.26
N LEU A 146 34.10 10.37 -4.98
CA LEU A 146 34.37 11.32 -6.07
C LEU A 146 35.06 12.59 -5.55
N LEU A 147 34.62 13.11 -4.41
CA LEU A 147 35.21 14.28 -3.76
C LEU A 147 36.67 14.01 -3.37
N GLU A 148 36.96 12.86 -2.74
CA GLU A 148 38.32 12.47 -2.33
C GLU A 148 39.27 12.25 -3.51
N SER A 149 38.75 11.71 -4.62
CA SER A 149 39.56 11.42 -5.81
C SER A 149 39.91 12.67 -6.65
N GLY A 150 39.37 13.85 -6.32
CA GLY A 150 39.59 15.09 -7.06
C GLY A 150 38.94 15.13 -8.45
N HIS A 151 38.07 14.16 -8.78
CA HIS A 151 37.33 14.17 -10.04
C HIS A 151 36.33 15.33 -10.09
N GLN A 152 35.99 15.76 -11.31
CA GLN A 152 34.97 16.80 -11.50
C GLN A 152 33.59 16.33 -10.98
N ILE A 153 33.05 17.07 -10.02
CA ILE A 153 31.72 16.80 -9.45
C ILE A 153 30.65 17.44 -10.35
N LYS A 154 29.80 16.61 -10.94
CA LYS A 154 28.67 17.06 -11.79
C LYS A 154 27.34 17.16 -11.05
N SER A 155 27.16 16.41 -9.96
CA SER A 155 25.92 16.33 -9.18
C SER A 155 26.23 15.91 -7.75
N ILE A 156 25.50 16.49 -6.80
CA ILE A 156 25.59 16.18 -5.37
C ILE A 156 24.34 15.42 -4.90
N PRO A 157 24.42 14.58 -3.86
CA PRO A 157 23.24 14.04 -3.19
C PRO A 157 22.45 15.19 -2.55
N PHE A 158 21.22 15.41 -2.98
CA PHE A 158 20.33 16.43 -2.44
C PHE A 158 18.99 15.81 -2.06
N VAL A 159 18.48 16.13 -0.87
CA VAL A 159 17.26 15.55 -0.31
C VAL A 159 16.34 16.66 0.17
N ILE A 160 15.06 16.55 -0.18
CA ILE A 160 13.99 17.28 0.49
C ILE A 160 13.63 16.51 1.75
N LYS A 161 13.93 17.07 2.92
CA LYS A 161 13.59 16.45 4.20
C LYS A 161 12.13 16.73 4.56
N THR A 162 11.29 15.70 4.50
CA THR A 162 9.93 15.74 5.01
C THR A 162 9.90 15.17 6.44
N THR A 163 9.16 15.80 7.34
CA THR A 163 9.00 15.32 8.73
C THR A 163 7.60 14.74 8.87
N PRO A 164 7.42 13.58 9.54
CA PRO A 164 6.09 13.05 9.82
C PRO A 164 5.31 13.96 10.78
N ASN A 165 3.99 13.84 10.78
CA ASN A 165 3.11 14.62 11.65
C ASN A 165 3.34 14.35 13.16
N GLN A 166 2.75 15.19 14.02
CA GLN A 166 2.96 15.13 15.47
C GLN A 166 2.57 13.79 16.12
N LYS A 167 1.67 13.01 15.52
CA LYS A 167 1.25 11.70 16.07
C LYS A 167 2.38 10.69 16.02
N TYR A 168 3.26 10.78 15.02
CA TYR A 168 4.47 9.95 14.96
C TYR A 168 5.30 10.12 16.23
N PHE A 169 5.65 11.36 16.58
CA PHE A 169 6.50 11.65 17.74
C PHE A 169 5.84 11.25 19.06
N ALA A 170 4.52 11.40 19.15
CA ALA A 170 3.77 11.04 20.35
C ALA A 170 3.65 9.53 20.59
N LEU A 171 3.70 8.72 19.52
CA LEU A 171 3.29 7.31 19.57
C LEU A 171 4.40 6.30 19.21
N LYS A 172 5.45 6.67 18.46
CA LYS A 172 6.45 5.72 17.95
C LYS A 172 7.17 4.90 19.03
N ASP A 173 7.34 5.45 20.23
CA ASP A 173 8.01 4.77 21.35
C ASP A 173 7.01 4.01 22.25
N LYS A 174 5.73 3.97 21.86
CA LYS A 174 4.62 3.37 22.61
C LYS A 174 3.76 2.44 21.74
N ILE A 175 4.27 2.00 20.59
CA ILE A 175 3.51 1.20 19.61
C ILE A 175 2.92 -0.07 20.27
N ASP A 176 3.70 -0.74 21.12
CA ASP A 176 3.26 -1.96 21.82
C ASP A 176 2.13 -1.74 22.84
N GLN A 177 1.82 -0.49 23.18
CA GLN A 177 0.73 -0.11 24.08
C GLN A 177 -0.53 0.31 23.32
N LEU A 178 -0.44 0.45 22.00
CA LEU A 178 -1.57 0.85 21.18
C LEU A 178 -2.52 -0.32 20.95
N PRO A 179 -3.83 -0.05 20.76
CA PRO A 179 -4.72 -1.00 20.14
C PRO A 179 -4.13 -1.59 18.86
N TYR A 180 -4.24 -2.90 18.73
CA TYR A 180 -3.62 -3.70 17.69
C TYR A 180 -4.67 -4.55 16.98
N MET A 181 -4.57 -4.66 15.66
CA MET A 181 -5.37 -5.58 14.87
C MET A 181 -4.53 -6.28 13.81
N GLU A 182 -4.88 -7.54 13.55
CA GLU A 182 -4.41 -8.27 12.38
C GLU A 182 -5.42 -8.17 11.25
N HIS A 183 -4.92 -8.16 10.02
CA HIS A 183 -5.72 -8.03 8.81
C HIS A 183 -5.17 -8.90 7.68
N THR A 184 -5.98 -9.12 6.65
CA THR A 184 -5.66 -9.92 5.46
C THR A 184 -5.08 -11.30 5.81
N ASN A 185 -5.84 -12.10 6.55
CA ASN A 185 -5.46 -13.46 6.94
C ASN A 185 -4.15 -13.54 7.77
N GLY A 186 -3.89 -12.56 8.65
CA GLY A 186 -2.71 -12.55 9.53
C GLY A 186 -1.39 -12.21 8.81
N ASN A 187 -1.46 -11.53 7.65
CA ASN A 187 -0.28 -11.05 6.93
C ASN A 187 0.08 -9.60 7.29
N LEU A 188 -0.83 -8.88 7.94
CA LEU A 188 -0.67 -7.47 8.26
C LEU A 188 -1.03 -7.23 9.71
N ALA A 189 -0.19 -6.45 10.38
CA ALA A 189 -0.51 -5.81 11.65
C ALA A 189 -0.76 -4.32 11.45
N VAL A 190 -1.75 -3.79 12.15
CA VAL A 190 -2.02 -2.36 12.25
C VAL A 190 -2.17 -1.97 13.72
N ALA A 191 -1.37 -1.00 14.15
CA ALA A 191 -1.50 -0.37 15.46
C ALA A 191 -2.01 1.07 15.25
N PHE A 192 -3.02 1.47 16.01
CA PHE A 192 -3.67 2.76 15.82
C PHE A 192 -3.91 3.46 17.16
N PRO A 193 -4.01 4.80 17.18
CA PRO A 193 -4.25 5.55 18.42
C PRO A 193 -5.59 5.16 19.06
N GLN A 194 -5.65 5.14 20.39
CA GLN A 194 -6.87 4.79 21.15
C GLN A 194 -8.11 5.60 20.73
N GLU A 195 -7.92 6.88 20.38
CA GLU A 195 -8.98 7.76 19.89
C GLU A 195 -9.67 7.27 18.59
N PHE A 196 -9.08 6.31 17.87
CA PHE A 196 -9.73 5.69 16.70
C PHE A 196 -10.91 4.79 17.10
N LEU A 197 -10.94 4.32 18.35
CA LEU A 197 -12.01 3.49 18.90
C LEU A 197 -13.08 4.30 19.64
N GLU A 198 -12.94 5.62 19.67
CA GLU A 198 -13.76 6.51 20.47
C GLU A 198 -14.50 7.52 19.58
N TYR A 199 -15.65 7.97 20.06
CA TYR A 199 -16.34 9.09 19.44
C TYR A 199 -15.49 10.35 19.59
N GLY A 200 -15.28 11.04 18.48
CA GLY A 200 -14.64 12.34 18.47
C GLY A 200 -15.45 13.36 19.26
N THR A 201 -14.75 14.29 19.89
CA THR A 201 -15.38 15.43 20.58
C THR A 201 -15.31 16.70 19.75
N ASN A 202 -14.29 16.85 18.90
CA ASN A 202 -13.96 18.08 18.17
C ASN A 202 -13.93 17.87 16.64
N VAL A 203 -15.04 17.45 16.05
CA VAL A 203 -15.14 17.27 14.59
C VAL A 203 -15.38 18.62 13.91
N ASN A 204 -14.54 18.98 12.94
CA ASN A 204 -14.71 20.16 12.09
C ASN A 204 -14.76 19.80 10.62
N HIS A 205 -15.98 19.75 10.05
CA HIS A 205 -16.21 19.40 8.65
C HIS A 205 -15.56 20.37 7.66
N ASP A 206 -15.42 21.66 8.01
CA ASP A 206 -14.84 22.68 7.14
C ASP A 206 -13.30 22.58 7.05
N ALA A 207 -12.69 21.82 7.95
CA ALA A 207 -11.24 21.65 8.03
C ALA A 207 -10.77 20.19 7.85
N LEU A 208 -11.66 19.23 7.53
CA LEU A 208 -11.30 17.82 7.39
C LEU A 208 -10.14 17.58 6.42
N GLY A 209 -10.10 18.34 5.32
CA GLY A 209 -9.03 18.27 4.33
C GLY A 209 -7.63 18.57 4.87
N ASN A 210 -7.56 19.29 5.99
CA ASN A 210 -6.31 19.67 6.65
C ASN A 210 -5.97 18.77 7.84
N GLN A 211 -6.86 17.86 8.23
CA GLN A 211 -6.66 17.00 9.38
C GLN A 211 -5.69 15.86 9.05
N GLU A 212 -4.62 15.77 9.82
CA GLU A 212 -3.62 14.71 9.73
C GLU A 212 -4.02 13.52 10.60
N PHE A 213 -3.80 12.31 10.08
CA PHE A 213 -4.02 11.05 10.76
C PHE A 213 -2.71 10.24 10.76
N GLY A 214 -2.62 9.29 11.69
CA GLY A 214 -1.40 8.54 11.91
C GLY A 214 -1.70 7.16 12.46
N ILE A 215 -1.22 6.12 11.79
CA ILE A 215 -1.26 4.72 12.25
C ILE A 215 0.09 4.06 11.96
N PHE A 216 0.36 2.93 12.59
CA PHE A 216 1.53 2.10 12.28
C PHE A 216 1.06 0.81 11.63
N SER A 217 1.80 0.33 10.63
CA SER A 217 1.55 -0.97 10.03
C SER A 217 2.83 -1.70 9.70
N LYS A 218 2.75 -3.03 9.65
CA LYS A 218 3.85 -3.90 9.23
C LYS A 218 3.33 -5.20 8.65
N VAL A 219 4.14 -5.82 7.80
CA VAL A 219 3.92 -7.18 7.31
C VAL A 219 4.27 -8.17 8.42
N LEU A 220 3.40 -9.14 8.66
CA LEU A 220 3.62 -10.27 9.56
C LEU A 220 4.26 -11.44 8.81
N ASP A 221 5.53 -11.27 8.46
CA ASP A 221 6.32 -12.23 7.68
C ASP A 221 7.78 -12.24 8.16
N ASP A 222 8.50 -13.32 7.87
CA ASP A 222 9.94 -13.44 8.14
C ASP A 222 10.68 -13.42 6.81
N PHE A 223 11.17 -12.24 6.43
CA PHE A 223 11.85 -12.05 5.16
C PHE A 223 13.21 -12.76 5.08
N SER A 224 13.78 -13.20 6.21
CA SER A 224 15.02 -13.98 6.22
C SER A 224 14.86 -15.38 5.61
N LEU A 225 13.62 -15.87 5.51
CA LEU A 225 13.28 -17.15 4.86
C LEU A 225 13.19 -17.03 3.33
N GLY A 226 13.16 -15.82 2.80
CA GLY A 226 13.09 -15.56 1.36
C GLY A 226 14.46 -15.44 0.71
N THR A 227 14.46 -15.21 -0.60
CA THR A 227 15.69 -15.15 -1.42
C THR A 227 16.26 -13.74 -1.55
N ASP A 228 15.42 -12.71 -1.39
CA ASP A 228 15.78 -11.30 -1.55
C ASP A 228 15.00 -10.43 -0.57
N VAL A 229 15.65 -10.00 0.52
CA VAL A 229 15.01 -9.18 1.57
C VAL A 229 14.56 -7.84 1.02
N ILE A 230 15.37 -7.18 0.17
CA ILE A 230 15.02 -5.87 -0.40
C ILE A 230 13.74 -6.02 -1.21
N ARG A 231 13.70 -6.99 -2.11
CA ARG A 231 12.52 -7.24 -2.94
C ARG A 231 11.29 -7.55 -2.10
N GLN A 232 11.43 -8.36 -1.05
CA GLN A 232 10.35 -8.62 -0.10
C GLN A 232 9.87 -7.36 0.62
N SER A 233 10.77 -6.45 1.01
CA SER A 233 10.39 -5.19 1.62
C SER A 233 9.52 -4.34 0.68
N PHE A 234 9.89 -4.24 -0.61
CA PHE A 234 9.07 -3.56 -1.64
C PHE A 234 7.71 -4.24 -1.85
N LEU A 235 7.69 -5.57 -2.01
CA LEU A 235 6.43 -6.33 -2.17
C LEU A 235 5.52 -6.17 -0.94
N GLY A 236 6.12 -6.14 0.25
CA GLY A 236 5.41 -5.92 1.50
C GLY A 236 4.84 -4.52 1.62
N LEU A 237 5.62 -3.49 1.31
CA LEU A 237 5.09 -2.12 1.35
C LEU A 237 3.99 -1.92 0.29
N ALA A 238 4.15 -2.51 -0.90
CA ALA A 238 3.11 -2.53 -1.93
C ALA A 238 1.82 -3.21 -1.42
N PHE A 239 1.95 -4.38 -0.77
CA PHE A 239 0.84 -5.10 -0.16
C PHE A 239 0.15 -4.28 0.94
N VAL A 240 0.91 -3.71 1.89
CA VAL A 240 0.38 -2.93 3.02
C VAL A 240 -0.22 -1.59 2.58
N SER A 241 0.27 -0.99 1.49
CA SER A 241 -0.10 0.37 1.09
C SER A 241 -1.58 0.55 0.72
N ASP A 242 -2.28 -0.52 0.34
CA ASP A 242 -3.74 -0.53 0.05
C ASP A 242 -4.54 -1.04 1.27
N SER A 243 -3.98 -1.00 2.48
CA SER A 243 -4.68 -1.45 3.70
C SER A 243 -5.30 -0.29 4.49
N ILE A 244 -6.40 -0.62 5.18
CA ILE A 244 -7.01 0.04 6.35
C ILE A 244 -7.43 1.52 6.23
N TRP A 245 -6.73 2.38 5.50
CA TRP A 245 -6.94 3.83 5.50
C TRP A 245 -8.35 4.21 5.03
N LEU A 246 -8.92 3.54 4.01
CA LEU A 246 -10.32 3.78 3.64
C LEU A 246 -11.24 3.50 4.83
N ALA A 247 -11.06 2.37 5.53
CA ALA A 247 -11.88 2.06 6.70
C ALA A 247 -11.76 3.10 7.83
N THR A 248 -10.61 3.79 7.93
CA THR A 248 -10.39 4.88 8.89
C THR A 248 -11.05 6.20 8.53
N PHE A 249 -11.70 6.33 7.37
CA PHE A 249 -12.40 7.58 7.01
C PHE A 249 -13.51 7.95 8.00
N THR A 250 -14.16 6.95 8.62
CA THR A 250 -15.12 7.16 9.72
C THR A 250 -14.52 7.96 10.87
N ARG A 251 -13.22 7.77 11.15
CA ARG A 251 -12.51 8.55 12.17
C ARG A 251 -12.41 10.03 11.81
N ALA A 252 -12.25 10.37 10.53
CA ALA A 252 -12.32 11.76 10.10
C ALA A 252 -13.70 12.38 10.36
N LEU A 253 -14.76 11.56 10.29
CA LEU A 253 -16.12 11.96 10.64
C LEU A 253 -16.38 11.96 12.17
N GLY A 254 -15.36 11.70 12.99
CA GLY A 254 -15.47 11.61 14.46
C GLY A 254 -16.16 10.36 14.96
N LEU A 255 -16.26 9.32 14.14
CA LEU A 255 -16.88 8.05 14.49
C LEU A 255 -15.79 7.01 14.77
N PRO A 256 -16.03 6.06 15.69
CA PRO A 256 -15.08 4.99 15.94
C PRO A 256 -14.97 4.06 14.73
N ILE A 257 -13.77 3.57 14.46
CA ILE A 257 -13.55 2.54 13.44
C ILE A 257 -14.16 1.21 13.88
N GLY A 258 -14.56 0.37 12.93
CA GLY A 258 -15.01 -1.00 13.21
C GLY A 258 -16.40 -1.14 13.84
N SER A 259 -17.13 -0.05 14.10
CA SER A 259 -18.53 -0.12 14.53
C SER A 259 -19.42 -0.59 13.37
N TYR A 260 -20.21 -1.65 13.59
CA TYR A 260 -21.12 -2.20 12.57
C TYR A 260 -22.17 -1.18 12.13
N GLU A 261 -22.68 -0.36 13.05
CA GLU A 261 -23.67 0.69 12.74
C GLU A 261 -23.11 1.82 11.88
N GLN A 262 -21.78 1.96 11.87
CA GLN A 262 -21.05 3.00 11.17
C GLN A 262 -20.20 2.43 10.01
N ASP A 263 -20.42 1.17 9.65
CA ASP A 263 -19.79 0.59 8.47
C ASP A 263 -20.47 1.12 7.21
N TYR A 264 -19.69 1.24 6.15
CA TYR A 264 -20.14 1.84 4.91
C TYR A 264 -19.45 1.18 3.74
N PHE A 265 -20.13 1.18 2.60
CA PHE A 265 -19.58 0.57 1.40
C PHE A 265 -18.36 1.36 0.91
N ARG A 266 -17.26 0.65 0.63
CA ARG A 266 -16.01 1.21 0.12
C ARG A 266 -15.31 0.22 -0.79
N VAL A 267 -14.72 0.73 -1.87
CA VAL A 267 -13.87 -0.04 -2.79
C VAL A 267 -12.81 0.89 -3.37
N SER A 268 -11.57 0.39 -3.49
CA SER A 268 -10.49 1.11 -4.16
C SER A 268 -10.83 1.27 -5.66
N LEU A 269 -10.60 2.45 -6.24
CA LEU A 269 -10.76 2.70 -7.68
C LEU A 269 -9.41 2.66 -8.39
N ASP A 270 -8.43 3.35 -7.81
CA ASP A 270 -7.06 3.39 -8.25
C ASP A 270 -6.11 3.29 -7.05
N HIS A 271 -4.81 3.17 -7.32
CA HIS A 271 -3.75 3.32 -6.33
C HIS A 271 -2.45 3.70 -7.04
N SER A 272 -1.76 4.70 -6.51
CA SER A 272 -0.46 5.16 -7.03
C SER A 272 0.53 5.17 -5.88
N LEU A 273 1.73 4.65 -6.11
CA LEU A 273 2.77 4.54 -5.07
C LEU A 273 4.13 4.91 -5.65
N TYR A 274 4.85 5.76 -4.93
CA TYR A 274 6.19 6.24 -5.27
C TYR A 274 7.16 5.83 -4.18
N PHE A 275 8.21 5.10 -4.52
CA PHE A 275 9.25 4.65 -3.59
C PHE A 275 10.46 5.57 -3.70
N HIS A 276 10.91 6.07 -2.55
CA HIS A 276 11.95 7.11 -2.48
C HIS A 276 13.33 6.57 -2.12
N ASP A 277 13.40 5.38 -1.54
CA ASP A 277 14.63 4.70 -1.13
C ASP A 277 14.40 3.18 -1.08
N LEU A 278 15.47 2.39 -1.11
CA LEU A 278 15.44 0.93 -0.90
C LEU A 278 15.76 0.53 0.55
N ASN A 279 16.23 1.48 1.36
CA ASN A 279 16.69 1.23 2.73
C ASN A 279 15.52 1.18 3.74
N PHE A 280 14.58 0.26 3.56
CA PHE A 280 13.47 0.03 4.50
C PHE A 280 13.11 -1.44 4.59
N ASP A 281 12.57 -1.86 5.73
CA ASP A 281 11.99 -3.19 5.92
C ASP A 281 10.49 -3.04 6.23
N SER A 282 9.64 -3.63 5.40
CA SER A 282 8.18 -3.58 5.61
C SER A 282 7.67 -4.62 6.61
N SER A 283 8.53 -5.52 7.09
CA SER A 283 8.26 -6.37 8.26
C SER A 283 8.49 -5.63 9.59
N ASP A 284 9.18 -4.49 9.56
CA ASP A 284 9.24 -3.53 10.66
C ASP A 284 8.04 -2.57 10.65
N TRP A 285 7.78 -1.93 11.79
CA TRP A 285 6.74 -0.92 11.90
C TRP A 285 7.04 0.30 11.01
N ILE A 286 6.10 0.62 10.14
CA ILE A 286 6.10 1.82 9.30
C ILE A 286 4.93 2.71 9.75
N PHE A 287 5.22 3.99 9.97
CA PHE A 287 4.20 4.99 10.26
C PHE A 287 3.55 5.50 8.97
N LEU A 288 2.23 5.39 8.90
CA LEU A 288 1.41 5.91 7.82
C LEU A 288 0.86 7.26 8.27
N ASP A 289 1.39 8.32 7.68
CA ASP A 289 0.92 9.70 7.83
C ASP A 289 -0.04 10.01 6.67
N PHE A 290 -1.32 10.24 6.95
CA PHE A 290 -2.29 10.40 5.88
C PHE A 290 -3.31 11.50 6.13
N ARG A 291 -3.87 12.01 5.03
CA ARG A 291 -4.95 12.99 4.99
C ARG A 291 -5.98 12.62 3.94
N PHE A 292 -7.24 12.90 4.25
CA PHE A 292 -8.33 12.81 3.27
C PHE A 292 -8.49 14.17 2.61
N MET A 293 -8.12 14.29 1.35
CA MET A 293 -8.03 15.59 0.68
C MET A 293 -9.38 16.11 0.19
N ASN A 294 -10.28 15.19 -0.17
CA ASN A 294 -11.59 15.55 -0.71
C ASN A 294 -12.55 14.38 -0.58
N MET A 295 -13.83 14.67 -0.40
CA MET A 295 -14.92 13.73 -0.65
C MET A 295 -16.06 14.41 -1.40
N LYS A 296 -16.29 14.00 -2.65
CA LYS A 296 -17.40 14.49 -3.49
C LYS A 296 -17.86 13.39 -4.43
N ASN A 297 -19.16 13.38 -4.74
CA ASN A 297 -19.75 12.40 -5.67
C ASN A 297 -19.39 10.95 -5.29
N ASP A 298 -19.52 10.64 -3.99
CA ASP A 298 -19.28 9.31 -3.44
C ASP A 298 -17.85 8.80 -3.65
N ARG A 299 -16.88 9.70 -3.81
CA ARG A 299 -15.46 9.34 -3.88
C ARG A 299 -14.65 10.11 -2.86
N VAL A 300 -13.73 9.41 -2.20
CA VAL A 300 -12.78 9.98 -1.25
C VAL A 300 -11.37 9.83 -1.80
N VAL A 301 -10.58 10.90 -1.75
CA VAL A 301 -9.16 10.89 -2.15
C VAL A 301 -8.29 11.02 -0.90
N ALA A 302 -7.29 10.17 -0.76
CA ALA A 302 -6.28 10.28 0.28
C ALA A 302 -4.86 10.41 -0.28
N VAL A 303 -4.02 11.06 0.51
CA VAL A 303 -2.56 11.08 0.35
C VAL A 303 -1.95 10.44 1.59
N ILE A 304 -1.05 9.50 1.39
CA ILE A 304 -0.43 8.70 2.45
C ILE A 304 1.09 8.76 2.29
N ASN A 305 1.80 9.09 3.35
CA ASN A 305 3.26 9.07 3.42
C ASN A 305 3.70 7.96 4.38
N PHE A 306 4.71 7.20 3.99
CA PHE A 306 5.21 6.05 4.72
C PHE A 306 6.57 6.39 5.33
N PHE A 307 6.65 6.40 6.65
CA PHE A 307 7.86 6.73 7.40
C PHE A 307 8.35 5.52 8.19
N THR A 308 9.65 5.25 8.14
CA THR A 308 10.31 4.32 9.08
C THR A 308 10.35 4.89 10.50
N LEU A 309 10.66 4.07 11.52
CA LEU A 309 10.75 4.51 12.92
C LEU A 309 11.92 5.45 13.25
N ASP A 310 12.87 5.61 12.33
CA ASP A 310 13.90 6.64 12.39
C ASP A 310 13.49 7.94 11.66
N GLY A 311 12.28 7.98 11.08
CA GLY A 311 11.66 9.17 10.50
C GLY A 311 12.00 9.43 9.04
N ASN A 312 12.53 8.44 8.32
CA ASN A 312 12.80 8.57 6.88
C ASN A 312 11.52 8.32 6.06
N LEU A 313 11.23 9.20 5.11
CA LEU A 313 10.13 9.03 4.16
C LEU A 313 10.54 8.05 3.06
N VAL A 314 9.96 6.84 3.07
CA VAL A 314 10.37 5.76 2.17
C VAL A 314 9.41 5.57 1.00
N ALA A 315 8.15 5.97 1.14
CA ALA A 315 7.21 6.02 0.04
C ALA A 315 6.11 7.07 0.23
N THR A 316 5.43 7.42 -0.86
CA THR A 316 4.21 8.22 -0.87
C THR A 316 3.18 7.57 -1.77
N ALA A 317 1.92 7.51 -1.33
CA ALA A 317 0.81 7.00 -2.11
C ALA A 317 -0.34 8.00 -2.26
N PHE A 318 -1.09 7.81 -3.33
CA PHE A 318 -2.35 8.48 -3.62
C PHE A 318 -3.38 7.42 -3.98
N GLN A 319 -4.59 7.57 -3.45
CA GLN A 319 -5.63 6.58 -3.67
C GLN A 319 -7.01 7.23 -3.63
N GLU A 320 -7.83 6.99 -4.65
CA GLU A 320 -9.25 7.31 -4.68
C GLU A 320 -10.06 6.04 -4.39
N GLY A 321 -10.99 6.13 -3.44
CA GLY A 321 -11.96 5.09 -3.15
C GLY A 321 -13.37 5.54 -3.53
N TYR A 322 -14.15 4.64 -4.10
CA TYR A 322 -15.60 4.83 -4.23
C TYR A 322 -16.28 4.37 -2.95
N THR A 323 -17.11 5.23 -2.39
CA THR A 323 -17.66 5.11 -1.04
C THR A 323 -19.12 5.52 -1.00
N PHE A 324 -19.97 4.74 -0.33
CA PHE A 324 -21.36 5.12 -0.09
C PHE A 324 -21.59 5.25 1.41
N LEU A 325 -21.69 6.49 1.90
CA LEU A 325 -21.97 6.78 3.30
C LEU A 325 -23.48 6.77 3.52
N HIS A 326 -23.92 5.95 4.46
CA HIS A 326 -25.31 5.96 4.88
C HIS A 326 -25.65 7.27 5.60
N LYS A 327 -26.90 7.72 5.45
CA LYS A 327 -27.41 8.96 6.04
C LYS A 327 -27.11 9.08 7.54
N ASN A 328 -27.29 7.99 8.28
CA ASN A 328 -27.04 7.93 9.73
C ASN A 328 -25.59 8.28 10.11
N ILE A 329 -24.60 7.90 9.31
CA ILE A 329 -23.18 8.20 9.53
C ILE A 329 -22.98 9.72 9.49
N ILE A 330 -23.52 10.37 8.47
CA ILE A 330 -23.41 11.83 8.29
C ILE A 330 -24.16 12.57 9.38
N GLU A 331 -25.39 12.17 9.71
CA GLU A 331 -26.19 12.82 10.77
C GLU A 331 -25.53 12.69 12.15
N THR A 332 -24.94 11.53 12.44
CA THR A 332 -24.20 11.32 13.69
C THR A 332 -22.96 12.22 13.73
N SER A 333 -22.21 12.27 12.63
CA SER A 333 -21.04 13.15 12.52
C SER A 333 -21.40 14.64 12.67
N GLN A 334 -22.50 15.07 12.05
CA GLN A 334 -23.01 16.45 12.17
C GLN A 334 -23.48 16.77 13.59
N THR A 335 -24.09 15.81 14.29
CA THR A 335 -24.49 15.96 15.70
C THR A 335 -23.26 16.17 16.60
N ILE A 336 -22.16 15.46 16.32
CA ILE A 336 -20.89 15.65 17.02
C ILE A 336 -20.31 17.04 16.71
N ALA A 337 -20.28 17.43 15.43
CA ALA A 337 -19.77 18.74 15.02
C ALA A 337 -20.59 19.91 15.60
N ALA A 338 -21.91 19.77 15.70
CA ALA A 338 -22.81 20.79 16.24
C ALA A 338 -22.53 21.10 17.72
N LYS A 339 -22.06 20.12 18.50
CA LYS A 339 -21.60 20.35 19.88
C LYS A 339 -20.43 21.33 19.97
N ASN A 340 -19.68 21.53 18.87
CA ASN A 340 -18.58 22.50 18.75
C ASN A 340 -19.00 23.82 18.10
N GLY A 341 -20.29 24.08 17.97
CA GLY A 341 -20.81 25.30 17.33
C GLY A 341 -20.66 25.33 15.80
N ILE A 342 -20.30 24.21 15.17
CA ILE A 342 -20.16 24.09 13.72
C ILE A 342 -21.53 23.79 13.12
N LYS A 343 -21.93 24.60 12.12
CA LYS A 343 -23.21 24.40 11.43
C LYS A 343 -23.12 23.18 10.50
N PRO A 344 -24.21 22.41 10.36
CA PRO A 344 -24.24 21.32 9.39
C PRO A 344 -23.94 21.83 7.98
N GLN A 345 -23.03 21.16 7.26
CA GLN A 345 -22.70 21.50 5.86
C GLN A 345 -23.87 21.28 4.90
N VAL A 346 -24.81 20.41 5.27
CA VAL A 346 -26.04 20.16 4.52
C VAL A 346 -27.22 20.51 5.43
N LYS A 347 -28.01 21.51 5.06
CA LYS A 347 -29.37 21.66 5.59
C LYS A 347 -30.24 20.63 4.87
N LEU A 348 -30.77 19.68 5.61
CA LEU A 348 -31.75 18.72 5.10
C LEU A 348 -33.09 19.40 4.79
#